data_AF-A0A537FS08-F1
#
_entry.id   AF-A0A537FS08-F1
#
_cell.length_a   1.000
_cell.length_b   1.000
_cell.length_c   1.000
_cell.angle_alpha   90.00
_cell.angle_beta   90.00
_cell.angle_gamma   90.00
#
_symmetry.space_group_name_H-M   'P 1'
#
loop_
_entity.id
_entity.type
_entity.pdbx_description
1 polymer ?
#
loop_
_entity_poly.entity_id
_entity_poly.type
_entity_poly.pdbx_seq_one_letter_code
_entity_poly.pdbx_strand_id
1 'polypeptide(L)'
;MLHVNEADVKRLLPFSKAIELVREAYVRLARGEAANPPRVLLSVPGGASMFFMPGHVYGQGSVAVKVARVNAANPKVSLPTVLLTIYAYDATTGVQVAEVEGEWLTAVRT
;
A
#
# COMPACT_ATOMS: atom_id res chain seq x y z
N MET A 1 -9.67 -13.95 -6.29
CA MET A 1 -9.01 -12.70 -5.88
C MET A 1 -9.84 -12.07 -4.77
N LEU A 2 -9.24 -11.77 -3.63
CA LEU A 2 -9.90 -11.16 -2.48
C LEU A 2 -10.05 -9.65 -2.70
N HIS A 3 -11.19 -9.08 -2.33
CA HIS A 3 -11.36 -7.63 -2.24
C HIS A 3 -11.56 -7.28 -0.77
N VAL A 4 -10.70 -6.39 -0.24
CA VAL A 4 -10.70 -5.99 1.18
C VAL A 4 -11.02 -4.51 1.26
N ASN A 5 -12.23 -4.19 1.68
CA ASN A 5 -12.69 -2.81 1.87
C ASN A 5 -12.16 -2.20 3.18
N GLU A 6 -12.30 -0.88 3.34
CA GLU A 6 -11.86 -0.12 4.52
C GLU A 6 -12.42 -0.67 5.85
N ALA A 7 -13.66 -1.17 5.88
CA ALA A 7 -14.24 -1.73 7.09
C ALA A 7 -13.54 -3.04 7.51
N ASP A 8 -13.22 -3.89 6.53
CA ASP A 8 -12.45 -5.10 6.74
C ASP A 8 -11.01 -4.77 7.14
N VAL A 9 -10.35 -3.80 6.49
CA VAL A 9 -9.00 -3.37 6.87
C VAL A 9 -8.98 -2.85 8.31
N LYS A 10 -9.92 -1.98 8.71
CA LYS A 10 -10.02 -1.46 10.07
C LYS A 10 -10.19 -2.55 11.12
N ARG A 11 -11.02 -3.55 10.81
CA ARG A 11 -11.28 -4.68 11.69
C ARG A 11 -10.09 -5.64 11.79
N LEU A 12 -9.38 -5.88 10.69
CA LEU A 12 -8.29 -6.86 10.60
C LEU A 12 -6.93 -6.28 11.02
N LEU A 13 -6.74 -4.96 10.91
CA LEU A 13 -5.49 -4.26 11.22
C LEU A 13 -5.73 -3.20 12.32
N PRO A 14 -5.85 -3.61 13.59
CA PRO A 14 -5.89 -2.69 14.70
C PRO A 14 -4.54 -1.97 14.87
N PHE A 15 -4.57 -0.77 15.47
CA PHE A 15 -3.41 0.10 15.58
C PHE A 15 -2.20 -0.55 16.29
N SER A 16 -2.43 -1.29 17.38
CA SER A 16 -1.38 -2.05 18.07
C SER A 16 -0.68 -3.04 17.15
N LYS A 17 -1.45 -3.75 16.31
CA LYS A 17 -0.90 -4.69 15.35
C LYS A 17 -0.12 -4.00 14.25
N ALA A 18 -0.57 -2.83 13.79
CA ALA A 18 0.15 -2.03 12.82
C ALA A 18 1.56 -1.64 13.32
N ILE A 19 1.69 -1.23 14.59
CA ILE A 19 2.99 -0.89 15.20
C ILE A 19 3.94 -2.09 15.18
N GLU A 20 3.46 -3.26 15.60
CA GLU A 20 4.26 -4.50 15.60
C GLU A 20 4.77 -4.83 14.20
N LEU A 21 3.88 -4.82 13.20
CA LEU A 21 4.19 -5.17 11.82
C LEU A 21 5.16 -4.17 11.18
N VAL A 22 4.99 -2.87 11.45
CA VAL A 22 5.90 -1.82 10.96
C VAL A 22 7.29 -2.01 11.58
N ARG A 23 7.37 -2.25 12.89
CA ARG A 23 8.66 -2.53 13.57
C ARG A 23 9.36 -3.73 12.95
N GLU A 24 8.64 -4.83 12.77
CA GLU A 24 9.18 -6.04 12.15
C GLU A 24 9.69 -5.76 10.74
N ALA A 25 8.89 -5.09 9.90
CA ALA A 25 9.28 -4.74 8.53
C ALA A 25 10.57 -3.92 8.48
N TYR A 26 10.74 -2.93 9.36
CA TYR A 26 11.97 -2.14 9.45
C TYR A 26 13.17 -2.95 9.94
N VAL A 27 12.99 -3.84 10.92
CA VAL A 27 14.06 -4.74 11.38
C VAL A 27 14.52 -5.66 10.25
N ARG A 28 13.59 -6.25 9.50
CA ARG A 28 13.90 -7.13 8.37
C ARG A 28 14.57 -6.36 7.23
N LEU A 29 14.11 -5.15 6.93
CA LEU A 29 14.76 -4.29 5.95
C LEU A 29 16.21 -3.97 6.35
N ALA A 30 16.46 -3.63 7.62
CA ALA A 30 17.80 -3.33 8.12
C ALA A 30 18.76 -4.54 8.06
N ARG A 31 18.21 -5.76 8.13
CA ARG A 31 18.97 -7.01 7.99
C ARG A 31 19.18 -7.44 6.53
N GLY A 32 18.67 -6.68 5.56
CA GLY A 32 18.70 -7.07 4.14
C GLY A 32 17.73 -8.20 3.81
N GLU A 33 16.70 -8.42 4.63
CA GLU A 33 15.68 -9.47 4.47
C GLU A 33 14.39 -8.97 3.81
N ALA A 34 14.41 -7.76 3.24
CA ALA A 34 13.28 -7.18 2.53
C ALA A 34 13.78 -6.28 1.39
N ALA A 35 12.97 -6.18 0.34
CA ALA A 35 13.12 -5.22 -0.74
C ALA A 35 12.07 -4.10 -0.59
N ASN A 36 12.55 -2.86 -0.56
CA ASN A 36 11.73 -1.65 -0.58
C ASN A 36 12.44 -0.61 -1.49
N PRO A 37 12.34 -0.76 -2.82
CA PRO A 37 13.01 0.14 -3.74
C PRO A 37 12.40 1.56 -3.68
N PRO A 38 13.10 2.57 -4.22
CA PRO A 38 12.55 3.92 -4.31
C PRO A 38 11.19 3.94 -5.00
N ARG A 39 10.26 4.75 -4.46
CA ARG A 39 8.96 4.95 -5.09
C ARG A 39 9.11 5.57 -6.48
N VAL A 40 8.28 5.14 -7.42
CA VAL A 40 8.18 5.75 -8.75
C VAL A 40 7.07 6.79 -8.74
N LEU A 41 7.38 8.01 -9.20
CA LEU A 41 6.41 9.09 -9.36
C LEU A 41 6.11 9.27 -10.86
N LEU A 42 4.83 9.24 -11.20
CA LEU A 42 4.31 9.65 -12.50
C LEU A 42 3.35 10.81 -12.30
N SER A 43 3.67 11.98 -12.86
CA SER A 43 2.77 13.14 -12.83
C SER A 43 2.16 13.38 -14.20
N VAL A 44 0.84 13.47 -14.25
CA VAL A 44 0.10 13.87 -15.46
C VAL A 44 0.01 15.39 -15.50
N PRO A 45 0.49 16.08 -16.55
CA PRO A 45 0.32 17.53 -16.67
C PRO A 45 -1.17 17.91 -16.61
N GLY A 46 -1.53 18.80 -15.68
CA GLY A 46 -2.92 19.19 -15.43
C GLY A 46 -3.81 18.12 -14.77
N GLY A 47 -3.23 16.97 -14.40
CA GLY A 47 -3.95 15.84 -13.80
C GLY A 47 -3.37 15.40 -12.46
N ALA A 48 -3.60 14.13 -12.13
CA ALA A 48 -3.13 13.54 -10.87
C ALA A 48 -1.64 13.15 -10.92
N SER A 49 -1.02 13.14 -9.75
CA SER A 49 0.25 12.45 -9.51
C SER A 49 -0.02 11.05 -8.98
N MET A 50 0.71 10.06 -9.49
CA MET A 50 0.66 8.66 -9.07
C MET A 50 1.99 8.24 -8.48
N PHE A 51 1.95 7.62 -7.30
CA PHE A 51 3.09 7.01 -6.66
C PHE A 51 2.92 5.50 -6.65
N PHE A 52 3.92 4.79 -7.18
CA PHE A 52 3.99 3.34 -7.16
C PHE A 52 5.07 2.92 -6.16
N MET A 53 4.66 2.12 -5.17
CA MET A 53 5.50 1.76 -4.04
C MET A 53 5.46 0.24 -3.85
N PRO A 54 6.30 -0.53 -4.57
CA PRO A 54 6.40 -1.97 -4.38
C PRO A 54 7.21 -2.29 -3.11
N GLY A 55 6.88 -3.41 -2.47
CA GLY A 55 7.63 -3.93 -1.33
C GLY A 55 7.44 -5.44 -1.18
N HIS A 56 8.51 -6.11 -0.79
CA HIS A 56 8.49 -7.55 -0.53
C HIS A 56 9.40 -7.87 0.65
N VAL A 57 8.92 -8.70 1.56
CA VAL A 57 9.71 -9.21 2.68
C VAL A 57 10.09 -10.65 2.34
N TYR A 58 11.39 -10.97 2.30
CA TYR A 58 11.86 -12.25 1.75
C TYR A 58 11.29 -13.44 2.52
N GLY A 59 10.93 -14.50 1.81
CA GLY A 59 10.28 -15.68 2.37
C GLY A 59 8.79 -15.52 2.71
N GLN A 60 8.20 -14.34 2.55
CA GLN A 60 6.74 -14.19 2.58
C GLN A 60 6.13 -14.67 1.27
N GLY A 61 4.92 -15.23 1.33
CA GLY A 61 4.21 -15.74 0.14
C GLY A 61 3.66 -14.65 -0.79
N SER A 62 3.80 -13.36 -0.43
CA SER A 62 3.23 -12.26 -1.19
C SER A 62 4.20 -11.10 -1.42
N VAL A 63 4.04 -10.44 -2.56
CA VAL A 63 4.59 -9.11 -2.87
C VAL A 63 3.42 -8.12 -2.93
N ALA A 64 3.64 -6.89 -2.45
CA ALA A 64 2.61 -5.86 -2.47
C ALA A 64 3.08 -4.61 -3.22
N VAL A 65 2.15 -3.94 -3.90
CA VAL A 65 2.35 -2.63 -4.53
C VAL A 65 1.28 -1.68 -4.06
N LYS A 66 1.68 -0.60 -3.39
CA LYS A 66 0.78 0.51 -3.09
C LYS A 66 0.77 1.50 -4.24
N VAL A 67 -0.42 1.85 -4.70
CA VAL A 67 -0.68 2.92 -5.67
C VAL A 67 -1.39 4.07 -4.94
N ALA A 68 -0.67 5.17 -4.74
CA ALA A 68 -1.24 6.40 -4.20
C ALA A 68 -1.49 7.39 -5.34
N ARG A 69 -2.72 7.83 -5.50
CA ARG A 69 -3.12 8.85 -6.49
C ARG A 69 -3.45 10.12 -5.75
N VAL A 70 -2.80 11.22 -6.12
CA VAL A 70 -2.93 12.52 -5.47
C VAL A 70 -3.39 13.55 -6.49
N ASN A 71 -4.52 14.19 -6.23
CA ASN A 71 -5.02 15.30 -7.02
C ASN A 71 -5.59 16.38 -6.11
N ALA A 72 -4.89 17.51 -6.02
CA ALA A 72 -5.31 18.64 -5.19
C ALA A 72 -6.62 19.31 -5.67
N ALA A 73 -7.04 19.08 -6.93
CA ALA A 73 -8.28 19.62 -7.47
C ALA A 73 -9.51 18.73 -7.18
N ASN A 74 -9.33 17.48 -6.74
CA ASN A 74 -10.44 16.54 -6.48
C ASN A 74 -11.53 17.10 -5.54
N PRO A 75 -11.21 17.85 -4.47
CA PRO A 75 -12.25 18.43 -3.61
C PRO A 75 -13.23 19.36 -4.35
N LYS A 76 -12.82 19.97 -5.47
CA LYS A 76 -13.70 20.83 -6.30
C LYS A 76 -14.83 20.05 -6.98
N VAL A 77 -14.69 18.73 -7.08
CA VAL A 77 -15.66 17.81 -7.68
C VAL A 77 -16.08 16.72 -6.68
N SER A 78 -15.99 17.01 -5.37
CA SER A 78 -16.44 16.12 -4.29
C SER A 78 -15.71 14.76 -4.24
N LEU A 79 -14.45 14.71 -4.68
CA LEU A 79 -13.59 13.53 -4.57
C LEU A 79 -12.48 13.73 -3.52
N PRO A 80 -11.96 12.65 -2.89
CA PRO A 80 -10.82 12.73 -1.99
C PRO A 80 -9.54 13.21 -2.69
N THR A 81 -8.73 14.01 -1.99
CA THR A 81 -7.42 14.47 -2.50
C THR A 81 -6.46 13.30 -2.75
N VAL A 82 -6.54 12.25 -1.92
CA VAL A 82 -5.66 11.09 -1.97
C VAL A 82 -6.53 9.84 -2.08
N LEU A 83 -6.26 9.00 -3.07
CA LEU A 83 -6.92 7.72 -3.30
C LEU A 83 -5.88 6.61 -3.28
N LEU A 84 -6.08 5.59 -2.45
CA LEU A 84 -5.08 4.57 -2.15
C LEU A 84 -5.61 3.17 -2.44
N THR A 85 -4.85 2.40 -3.21
CA THR A 85 -5.11 0.96 -3.43
C THR A 85 -3.82 0.20 -3.24
N ILE A 86 -3.90 -0.95 -2.58
CA ILE A 86 -2.79 -1.88 -2.43
C ILE A 86 -3.15 -3.16 -3.18
N TYR A 87 -2.28 -3.55 -4.08
CA TYR A 87 -2.36 -4.81 -4.80
C TYR A 87 -1.40 -5.81 -4.17
N ALA A 88 -1.88 -7.00 -3.85
CA ALA A 88 -1.03 -8.10 -3.40
C ALA A 88 -1.04 -9.22 -4.45
N TYR A 89 0.15 -9.75 -4.71
CA TYR A 89 0.38 -10.84 -5.66
C TYR A 89 1.06 -11.98 -4.95
N ASP A 90 0.75 -13.20 -5.36
CA ASP A 90 1.50 -14.39 -4.99
C ASP A 90 2.95 -14.24 -5.47
N ALA A 91 3.91 -14.39 -4.55
CA ALA A 91 5.31 -14.08 -4.82
C ALA A 91 5.98 -15.08 -5.79
N THR A 92 5.38 -16.26 -6.00
CA THR A 92 5.92 -17.31 -6.87
C THR A 92 5.33 -17.25 -8.28
N THR A 93 4.01 -17.10 -8.37
CA THR A 93 3.26 -17.18 -9.62
C THR A 93 2.95 -15.81 -10.23
N GLY A 94 3.04 -14.73 -9.44
CA GLY A 94 2.65 -13.39 -9.84
C GLY A 94 1.14 -13.18 -9.96
N VAL A 95 0.32 -14.19 -9.62
CA VAL A 95 -1.14 -14.07 -9.67
C VAL A 95 -1.62 -13.08 -8.62
N GLN A 96 -2.50 -12.15 -9.00
CA GLN A 96 -3.09 -11.21 -8.05
C GLN A 96 -4.00 -11.95 -7.06
N VAL A 97 -3.66 -11.85 -5.78
CA VAL A 97 -4.38 -12.53 -4.70
C VAL A 97 -5.34 -11.60 -3.98
N ALA A 98 -5.02 -10.30 -3.88
CA ALA A 98 -5.89 -9.32 -3.24
C ALA A 98 -5.80 -7.91 -3.84
N GLU A 99 -6.91 -7.20 -3.74
CA GLU A 99 -7.00 -5.75 -3.83
C GLU A 99 -7.53 -5.21 -2.50
N VAL A 100 -6.83 -4.22 -1.94
CA VAL A 100 -7.08 -3.70 -0.59
C VAL A 100 -7.22 -2.19 -0.64
N GLU A 101 -8.30 -1.66 -0.07
CA GLU A 101 -8.46 -0.21 0.14
C GLU A 101 -7.42 0.30 1.16
N GLY A 102 -6.78 1.42 0.84
CA GLY A 102 -5.51 1.78 1.48
C GLY A 102 -5.55 2.95 2.44
N GLU A 103 -6.70 3.58 2.70
CA GLU A 103 -6.81 4.79 3.52
C GLU A 103 -6.43 4.50 4.97
N TRP A 104 -7.14 3.58 5.64
CA TRP A 104 -6.83 3.21 7.02
C TRP A 104 -5.42 2.64 7.14
N LEU A 105 -5.06 1.71 6.27
CA LEU A 105 -3.74 1.06 6.29
C LEU A 105 -2.62 2.09 6.18
N THR A 106 -2.76 3.08 5.30
CA THR A 106 -1.77 4.14 5.14
C THR A 106 -1.72 5.05 6.36
N ALA A 107 -2.85 5.35 6.99
CA ALA A 107 -2.91 6.18 8.19
C ALA A 107 -2.26 5.49 9.41
N VAL A 108 -2.61 4.24 9.70
CA VAL A 108 -2.14 3.56 10.93
C VAL A 108 -0.66 3.17 10.92
N ARG A 109 -0.06 3.07 9.73
CA ARG A 109 1.37 2.73 9.59
C ARG A 109 2.29 3.96 9.52
N THR A 110 1.73 5.18 9.52
CA THR A 110 2.47 6.45 9.40
C THR A 110 2.48 7.18 10.73
#